data_AF-A0ABD7C9K6-F1
#
_entry.id   AF-A0ABD7C9K6-F1
#
_cell.length_a   1.000
_cell.length_b   1.000
_cell.length_c   1.000
_cell.angle_alpha   90.00
_cell.angle_beta   90.00
_cell.angle_gamma   90.00
#
_symmetry.space_group_name_H-M   'P 1'
#
loop_
_entity.id
_entity.type
_entity.pdbx_description
1 polymer ?
#
loop_
_entity_poly.entity_id
_entity_poly.type
_entity_poly.pdbx_seq_one_letter_code
_entity_poly.pdbx_strand_id
1 'polypeptide(L)'
;MNLQTMHDALDTLETSLQGEDHDTSERLMAEHLEAVAALSLVVERPSDAAILALRDHQQRVLARMISLRDEAAAHLKHTGRSLRAAHAYLQAESLA
;
A
#
# COMPACT_ATOMS: atom_id res chain seq x y z
N MET A 1 -1.04 -14.28 20.99
CA MET A 1 -1.15 -13.26 19.94
C MET A 1 -2.46 -12.50 20.14
N ASN A 2 -2.44 -11.17 20.14
CA ASN A 2 -3.61 -10.33 20.43
C ASN A 2 -4.03 -9.62 19.14
N LEU A 3 -5.34 -9.54 18.82
CA LEU A 3 -5.82 -8.79 17.67
C LEU A 3 -5.37 -7.33 17.68
N GLN A 4 -5.19 -6.74 18.86
CA GLN A 4 -4.69 -5.37 18.97
C GLN A 4 -3.34 -5.17 18.28
N THR A 5 -2.40 -6.12 18.43
CA THR A 5 -1.08 -5.99 17.79
C THR A 5 -1.17 -6.01 16.27
N MET A 6 -2.22 -6.62 15.72
CA MET A 6 -2.49 -6.61 14.27
C MET A 6 -3.13 -5.30 13.81
N HIS A 7 -3.91 -4.64 14.67
CA HIS A 7 -4.35 -3.26 14.42
C HIS A 7 -3.15 -2.30 14.43
N ASP A 8 -2.28 -2.41 15.43
CA ASP A 8 -1.10 -1.55 15.54
C ASP A 8 -0.14 -1.74 14.35
N ALA A 9 -0.01 -2.97 13.85
CA ALA A 9 0.77 -3.27 12.63
C ALA A 9 0.17 -2.60 11.38
N LEU A 10 -1.16 -2.57 11.25
CA LEU A 10 -1.85 -1.88 10.16
C LEU A 10 -1.68 -0.36 10.25
N ASP A 11 -1.74 0.23 11.45
CA ASP A 11 -1.49 1.66 11.65
C ASP A 11 -0.03 2.03 11.29
N THR A 12 0.90 1.14 11.66
CA THR A 12 2.33 1.29 11.31
C THR A 12 2.54 1.21 9.80
N LEU A 13 1.90 0.25 9.13
CA LEU A 13 1.90 0.12 7.68
C LEU A 13 1.30 1.36 7.01
N GLU A 14 0.16 1.87 7.49
CA GLU A 14 -0.46 3.07 6.91
C GLU A 14 0.46 4.29 7.01
N THR A 15 1.20 4.39 8.11
CA THR A 15 2.21 5.45 8.29
C THR A 15 3.39 5.26 7.33
N SER A 16 3.88 4.02 7.15
CA SER A 16 5.02 3.75 6.25
C SER A 16 4.68 3.99 4.78
N LEU A 17 3.43 3.78 4.37
CA LEU A 17 2.94 4.04 3.02
C LEU A 17 3.00 5.52 2.60
N GLN A 18 3.18 6.46 3.54
CA GLN A 18 3.36 7.88 3.23
C GLN A 18 4.82 8.23 2.87
N GLY A 19 5.77 7.35 3.22
CA GLY A 19 7.19 7.55 2.95
C GLY A 19 7.65 6.89 1.65
N GLU A 20 8.93 7.05 1.34
CA GLU A 20 9.57 6.41 0.16
C GLU A 20 10.10 5.00 0.46
N ASP A 21 10.02 4.54 1.72
CA ASP A 21 10.53 3.24 2.15
C ASP A 21 9.54 2.10 1.84
N HIS A 22 9.60 1.66 0.58
CA HIS A 22 8.77 0.57 0.05
C HIS A 22 9.16 -0.78 0.66
N ASP A 23 10.45 -1.02 0.89
CA ASP A 23 10.97 -2.27 1.47
C ASP A 23 10.40 -2.50 2.88
N THR A 24 10.35 -1.44 3.69
CA THR A 24 9.70 -1.49 5.01
C THR A 24 8.21 -1.80 4.90
N SER A 25 7.51 -1.18 3.95
CA SER A 25 6.07 -1.41 3.76
C SER A 25 5.77 -2.84 3.29
N GLU A 26 6.59 -3.41 2.41
CA GLU A 26 6.47 -4.81 1.97
C GLU A 26 6.71 -5.79 3.11
N ARG A 27 7.75 -5.56 3.91
CA ARG A 27 8.06 -6.39 5.08
C ARG A 27 6.92 -6.36 6.09
N LEU A 28 6.38 -5.18 6.42
CA LEU A 28 5.25 -5.05 7.34
C LEU A 28 4.00 -5.79 6.84
N MET A 29 3.74 -5.78 5.53
CA MET A 29 2.63 -6.53 4.93
C MET A 29 2.84 -8.05 5.05
N ALA A 30 4.06 -8.54 4.82
CA ALA A 30 4.39 -9.96 4.96
C ALA A 30 4.24 -10.43 6.42
N GLU A 31 4.77 -9.66 7.37
CA GLU A 31 4.62 -9.91 8.81
C GLU A 31 3.14 -9.95 9.23
N HIS A 32 2.33 -9.01 8.72
CA HIS A 32 0.89 -8.98 9.00
C HIS A 32 0.15 -10.18 8.41
N LEU A 33 0.50 -10.62 7.20
CA LEU A 33 -0.09 -11.80 6.57
C LEU A 33 0.20 -13.07 7.38
N GLU A 34 1.43 -13.23 7.86
CA GLU A 34 1.81 -14.31 8.76
C GLU A 34 1.02 -14.28 10.07
N ALA A 35 0.84 -13.09 10.66
CA ALA A 35 0.03 -12.92 11.87
C ALA A 35 -1.45 -13.29 11.64
N VAL A 36 -2.02 -12.94 10.47
CA VAL A 36 -3.39 -13.35 10.10
C VAL A 36 -3.48 -14.86 9.96
N ALA A 37 -2.53 -15.49 9.29
CA ALA A 37 -2.52 -16.95 9.13
C ALA A 37 -2.44 -17.66 10.49
N ALA A 38 -1.66 -17.13 11.43
CA ALA A 38 -1.53 -17.71 12.76
C ALA A 38 -2.77 -17.50 13.67
N LEU A 39 -3.77 -16.69 13.28
CA LEU A 39 -5.04 -16.61 14.01
C LEU A 39 -5.79 -17.95 14.04
N SER A 40 -5.63 -18.80 13.02
CA SER A 40 -6.25 -20.13 13.00
C SER A 40 -5.63 -21.10 14.01
N LEU A 41 -4.50 -20.75 14.61
CA LEU A 41 -3.75 -21.58 15.56
C LEU A 41 -4.02 -21.18 17.02
N VAL A 42 -4.81 -20.13 17.26
CA VAL A 42 -5.07 -19.64 18.61
C VAL A 42 -6.12 -20.53 19.29
N VAL A 43 -5.85 -20.88 20.55
CA VAL A 43 -6.72 -21.76 21.37
C VAL A 43 -8.07 -21.11 21.68
N GLU A 44 -8.07 -19.80 21.92
CA GLU A 44 -9.29 -19.02 22.14
C GLU A 44 -9.61 -18.18 20.90
N ARG A 45 -10.75 -18.46 20.28
CA ARG A 45 -11.19 -17.74 19.09
C ARG A 45 -11.61 -16.31 19.49
N PRO A 46 -11.11 -15.27 18.80
CA PRO A 46 -11.61 -13.92 19.01
C PRO A 46 -13.11 -13.80 18.69
N SER A 47 -13.77 -12.82 19.28
CA SER A 47 -15.18 -12.57 19.01
C SER A 47 -15.41 -12.17 17.54
N ASP A 48 -16.59 -12.48 17.00
CA ASP A 48 -16.96 -12.09 15.63
C ASP A 48 -16.84 -10.57 15.42
N ALA A 49 -17.22 -9.78 16.42
CA ALA A 49 -17.09 -8.32 16.38
C ALA A 49 -15.64 -7.87 16.24
N ALA A 50 -14.70 -8.53 16.93
CA ALA A 50 -13.29 -8.21 16.84
C ALA A 50 -12.68 -8.62 15.49
N ILE A 51 -13.12 -9.74 14.93
CA ILE A 51 -12.73 -10.18 13.58
C ILE A 51 -13.23 -9.17 12.53
N LEU A 52 -14.49 -8.73 12.64
CA LEU A 52 -15.07 -7.73 11.74
C LEU A 52 -14.32 -6.39 11.84
N ALA A 53 -13.98 -5.95 13.05
CA ALA A 53 -13.20 -4.73 13.23
C ALA A 53 -11.82 -4.81 12.55
N LEU A 54 -11.11 -5.94 12.67
CA LEU A 54 -9.84 -6.16 11.99
C LEU A 54 -10.01 -6.15 10.47
N ARG A 55 -11.03 -6.84 9.95
CA ARG A 55 -11.35 -6.84 8.51
C ARG A 55 -11.61 -5.43 7.99
N ASP A 56 -12.42 -4.64 8.68
CA ASP A 56 -12.75 -3.28 8.27
C ASP A 56 -11.49 -2.40 8.27
N HIS A 57 -10.57 -2.63 9.22
CA HIS A 57 -9.27 -1.95 9.22
C HIS A 57 -8.42 -2.33 8.00
N GLN A 58 -8.29 -3.63 7.70
CA GLN A 58 -7.59 -4.12 6.51
C GLN A 58 -8.17 -3.53 5.22
N GLN A 59 -9.49 -3.40 5.14
CA GLN A 59 -10.16 -2.80 3.97
C GLN A 59 -9.84 -1.32 3.79
N ARG A 60 -9.73 -0.55 4.89
CA ARG A 60 -9.33 0.87 4.82
C ARG A 60 -7.90 1.01 4.30
N VAL A 61 -6.96 0.23 4.84
CA VAL A 61 -5.56 0.24 4.39
C VAL A 61 -5.45 -0.16 2.92
N LEU A 62 -6.17 -1.21 2.50
CA LEU A 62 -6.21 -1.63 1.09
C LEU A 62 -6.73 -0.51 0.18
N ALA A 63 -7.81 0.17 0.57
CA ALA A 63 -8.34 1.30 -0.21
C ALA A 63 -7.30 2.42 -0.34
N ARG A 64 -6.54 2.71 0.73
CA ARG A 64 -5.46 3.70 0.70
C ARG A 64 -4.35 3.30 -0.27
N MET A 65 -3.89 2.05 -0.24
CA MET A 65 -2.87 1.53 -1.16
C MET A 65 -3.31 1.61 -2.63
N ILE A 66 -4.59 1.32 -2.91
CA ILE A 66 -5.16 1.44 -4.25
C ILE A 66 -5.07 2.89 -4.74
N SER A 67 -5.47 3.86 -3.90
CA SER A 67 -5.35 5.28 -4.26
C SER A 67 -3.91 5.70 -4.53
N LEU A 68 -2.96 5.29 -3.69
CA LEU A 68 -1.53 5.60 -3.89
C LEU A 68 -0.98 5.02 -5.20
N ARG A 69 -1.37 3.78 -5.54
CA ARG A 69 -1.03 3.16 -6.82
C ARG A 69 -1.58 3.95 -7.99
N ASP A 70 -2.84 4.39 -7.89
CA ASP A 70 -3.50 5.12 -8.98
C ASP A 70 -2.89 6.52 -9.16
N GLU A 71 -2.51 7.19 -8.06
CA GLU A 71 -1.72 8.43 -8.06
C GLU A 71 -0.36 8.23 -8.76
N ALA A 72 0.40 7.21 -8.35
CA ALA A 72 1.70 6.88 -8.97
C ALA A 72 1.56 6.59 -10.47
N ALA A 73 0.52 5.85 -10.87
CA ALA A 73 0.24 5.56 -12.28
C ALA A 73 -0.08 6.83 -13.09
N ALA A 74 -0.77 7.81 -12.48
CA ALA A 74 -1.02 9.10 -13.10
C ALA A 74 0.27 9.92 -13.28
N HIS A 75 1.16 9.94 -12.27
CA HIS A 75 2.46 10.61 -12.34
C HIS A 75 3.36 10.02 -13.44
N LEU A 76 3.41 8.70 -13.57
CA LEU A 76 4.18 8.02 -14.63
C LEU A 76 3.65 8.39 -16.03
N LYS A 77 2.32 8.39 -16.21
CA LYS A 77 1.71 8.80 -17.48
C LYS A 77 2.02 10.27 -17.82
N HIS A 78 2.00 11.16 -16.84
CA HIS A 78 2.33 12.57 -17.04
C HIS A 78 3.79 12.74 -17.48
N THR A 79 4.72 12.10 -16.76
CA THR A 79 6.16 12.13 -17.08
C THR A 79 6.45 11.60 -18.49
N GLY A 80 5.82 10.47 -18.88
CA GLY A 80 5.96 9.92 -20.23
C GLY A 80 5.41 10.83 -21.33
N ARG A 81 4.37 11.63 -21.05
CA ARG A 81 3.86 12.65 -21.99
C ARG A 81 4.82 13.83 -22.11
N SER A 82 5.37 14.31 -21.00
CA SER A 82 6.34 15.41 -20.99
C SER A 82 7.65 15.05 -21.72
N LEU A 83 8.17 13.83 -21.54
CA LEU A 83 9.36 13.37 -22.24
C LEU A 83 9.14 13.29 -23.75
N ARG A 84 7.98 12.78 -24.20
CA ARG A 84 7.61 12.74 -25.62
C ARG A 84 7.50 14.14 -26.22
N ALA A 85 6.94 15.10 -25.47
CA ALA A 85 6.87 16.49 -25.90
C ALA A 85 8.26 17.11 -26.05
N ALA A 86 9.15 16.93 -25.06
CA ALA A 86 10.53 17.41 -25.12
C ALA A 86 11.31 16.80 -26.31
N HIS A 87 11.15 15.50 -26.57
CA HIS A 87 11.74 14.85 -27.75
C HIS A 87 11.18 15.40 -29.06
N ALA A 88 9.87 15.66 -29.14
CA ALA A 88 9.27 16.24 -30.34
C ALA A 88 9.76 17.68 -30.60
N TYR A 89 9.95 18.49 -29.56
CA TYR A 89 10.55 19.82 -29.68
C TYR A 89 11.99 19.76 -30.18
N LEU A 90 12.83 18.92 -29.58
CA LEU A 90 14.22 18.73 -30.03
C LEU A 90 14.30 18.23 -31.48
N GLN A 91 13.41 17.31 -31.87
CA GLN A 91 13.36 16.82 -33.25
C GLN A 91 12.90 17.91 -34.22
N ALA A 92 11.92 18.74 -33.85
CA ALA A 92 11.47 19.86 -34.68
C ALA A 92 12.56 20.92 -34.86
N GLU A 93 13.30 21.26 -33.80
CA GLU A 93 14.45 22.17 -33.88
C GLU A 93 15.59 21.61 -34.74
N SER A 94 15.81 20.30 -34.73
CA SER A 94 16.83 19.65 -35.58
C SER A 94 16.51 19.63 -37.08
N LEU A 95 15.25 19.89 -37.44
CA LEU A 95 14.75 19.88 -38.82
C LEU A 95 14.53 21.29 -39.41
N ALA A 96 14.78 22.35 -38.62
CA ALA A 96 14.69 23.76 -39.00
C ALA A 96 16.08 24.32 -39.33
#